data_AF-H9EZ02-F1
#
_entry.id   AF-H9EZ02-F1
#
_cell.length_a   1.000
_cell.length_b   1.000
_cell.length_c   1.000
_cell.angle_alpha   90.00
_cell.angle_beta   90.00
_cell.angle_gamma   90.00
#
_symmetry.space_group_name_H-M   'P 1'
#
loop_
_entity.id
_entity.type
_entity.pdbx_description
1 polymer ?
#
loop_
_entity_poly.entity_id
_entity_poly.type
_entity_poly.pdbx_seq_one_letter_code
_entity_poly.pdbx_strand_id
1 'polypeptide(L)'
;MAKPSVELTRELQDSIRRCLSQGAVLQQHRVKLETKPKKFEDRVLALTSWRLHLFPLKVPAKVESSFNVLEIRAFNTLSQNQILVETER
;
A
#
# COMPACT_ATOMS: atom_id res chain seq x y z
N MET A 1 -13.17 -15.69 6.71
CA MET A 1 -13.64 -14.62 5.82
C MET A 1 -13.01 -13.32 6.28
N ALA A 2 -12.24 -12.63 5.44
CA ALA A 2 -11.64 -11.34 5.80
C ALA A 2 -12.77 -10.32 6.05
N LYS A 3 -12.72 -9.60 7.17
CA LYS A 3 -13.68 -8.52 7.46
C LYS A 3 -13.61 -7.49 6.34
N PRO A 4 -14.75 -6.91 5.89
CA PRO A 4 -14.73 -5.89 4.86
C PRO A 4 -13.85 -4.73 5.34
N SER A 5 -12.76 -4.47 4.62
CA SER A 5 -11.93 -3.30 4.87
C SER A 5 -12.80 -2.08 4.58
N VAL A 6 -12.80 -1.09 5.49
CA VAL A 6 -13.43 0.22 5.23
C VAL A 6 -12.96 0.71 3.86
N GLU A 7 -13.90 0.88 2.94
CA GLU A 7 -13.62 1.26 1.56
C GLU A 7 -12.89 2.62 1.51
N LEU A 8 -11.95 2.75 0.58
CA LEU A 8 -11.24 3.99 0.35
C LEU A 8 -12.21 5.03 -0.24
N THR A 9 -12.14 6.27 0.24
CA THR A 9 -12.93 7.35 -0.34
C THR A 9 -12.50 7.59 -1.79
N ARG A 10 -13.46 7.89 -2.68
CA ARG A 10 -13.18 8.20 -4.08
C ARG A 10 -12.22 9.37 -4.24
N GLU A 11 -12.33 10.38 -3.38
CA GLU A 11 -11.43 11.52 -3.34
C GLU A 11 -9.96 11.12 -3.11
N LEU A 12 -9.72 10.25 -2.12
CA LEU A 12 -8.37 9.74 -1.84
C LEU A 12 -7.85 8.90 -3.00
N GLN A 13 -8.70 8.03 -3.56
CA GLN A 13 -8.34 7.21 -4.72
C GLN A 13 -7.92 8.04 -5.92
N ASP A 14 -8.67 9.10 -6.22
CA ASP A 14 -8.39 10.01 -7.34
C ASP A 14 -7.15 10.87 -7.07
N SER A 15 -6.93 11.28 -5.81
CA SER A 15 -5.71 11.98 -5.41
C SER A 15 -4.46 11.10 -5.60
N ILE A 16 -4.52 9.82 -5.24
CA ILE A 16 -3.44 8.84 -5.46
C ILE A 16 -3.20 8.63 -6.96
N ARG A 17 -4.26 8.45 -7.75
CA ARG A 17 -4.16 8.35 -9.21
C ARG A 17 -3.46 9.56 -9.78
N ARG A 18 -3.85 10.79 -9.41
CA ARG A 18 -3.17 12.01 -9.88
C ARG A 18 -1.70 12.06 -9.46
N CYS A 19 -1.38 11.67 -8.22
CA CYS A 19 0.00 11.61 -7.73
C CYS A 19 0.88 10.64 -8.55
N LEU A 20 0.31 9.53 -9.03
CA LEU A 20 0.99 8.51 -9.83
C LEU A 20 0.71 8.60 -11.34
N SER A 21 0.31 9.78 -11.84
CA SER A 21 0.08 10.05 -13.28
C SER A 21 -1.10 9.29 -13.94
N GLN A 22 -2.21 9.13 -13.19
CA GLN A 22 -3.53 8.58 -13.54
C GLN A 22 -3.60 7.17 -14.15
N GLY A 23 -2.75 6.83 -15.12
CA GLY A 23 -2.78 5.56 -15.87
C GLY A 23 -1.92 4.43 -15.29
N ALA A 24 -1.10 4.70 -14.26
CA ALA A 24 -0.16 3.70 -13.74
C ALA A 24 -0.74 2.82 -12.61
N VAL A 25 -1.85 3.22 -11.98
CA VAL A 25 -2.35 2.55 -10.77
C VAL A 25 -3.33 1.44 -11.13
N LEU A 26 -2.91 0.19 -10.95
CA LEU A 26 -3.70 -1.02 -11.22
C LEU A 26 -4.71 -1.27 -10.10
N GLN A 27 -4.28 -1.16 -8.85
CA GLN A 27 -5.10 -1.45 -7.67
C GLN A 27 -4.71 -0.56 -6.48
N GLN A 28 -5.66 -0.35 -5.57
CA GLN A 28 -5.46 0.38 -4.32
C GLN A 28 -6.15 -0.35 -3.18
N HIS A 29 -5.44 -0.64 -2.11
CA HIS A 29 -5.97 -1.35 -0.95
C HIS A 29 -5.65 -0.61 0.33
N ARG A 30 -6.64 -0.49 1.23
CA ARG A 30 -6.37 -0.06 2.61
C ARG A 30 -5.71 -1.21 3.35
N VAL A 31 -4.55 -0.95 3.94
CA VAL A 31 -3.76 -1.92 4.70
C VAL A 31 -3.39 -1.35 6.06
N LYS A 32 -3.12 -2.25 7.01
CA LYS A 32 -2.51 -1.90 8.30
C LYS A 32 -1.03 -2.21 8.23
N LEU A 33 -0.21 -1.19 8.06
CA LEU A 33 1.23 -1.33 8.03
C LEU A 33 1.77 -1.41 9.46
N GLU A 34 2.52 -2.47 9.77
CA GLU A 34 3.25 -2.56 11.03
C GLU A 34 4.52 -1.71 10.95
N THR A 35 4.58 -0.60 11.70
CA THR A 35 5.73 0.33 11.68
C THR A 35 6.73 0.05 12.80
N LYS A 36 6.26 -0.58 13.88
CA LYS A 36 7.04 -1.12 15.00
C LYS A 36 6.32 -2.36 15.52
N PRO A 37 6.97 -3.26 16.27
CA PRO A 37 6.31 -4.43 16.84
C PRO A 37 5.00 -4.06 17.54
N LYS A 38 3.88 -4.64 17.08
CA LYS A 38 2.51 -4.40 17.57
C LYS A 38 1.96 -2.98 17.37
N LYS A 39 2.67 -2.10 16.65
CA LYS A 39 2.19 -0.76 16.27
C LYS A 39 1.80 -0.77 14.80
N PHE A 40 0.50 -0.62 14.55
CA PHE A 40 -0.07 -0.61 13.22
C PHE A 40 -0.62 0.76 12.86
N GLU A 41 -0.41 1.17 11.61
CA GLU A 41 -0.95 2.40 11.08
C GLU A 41 -1.71 2.13 9.78
N ASP A 42 -2.86 2.79 9.60
CA ASP A 42 -3.61 2.70 8.35
C ASP A 42 -2.81 3.37 7.23
N ARG A 43 -2.70 2.68 6.11
CA ARG A 43 -2.07 3.13 4.86
C ARG A 43 -2.91 2.68 3.66
N VAL A 44 -2.62 3.27 2.51
CA VAL A 44 -3.07 2.78 1.21
C VAL A 44 -1.87 2.18 0.49
N LEU A 45 -1.97 0.90 0.13
CA LEU A 45 -1.06 0.23 -0.77
C LEU A 45 -1.59 0.39 -2.21
N ALA A 46 -0.91 1.19 -3.01
CA ALA A 46 -1.20 1.37 -4.42
C ALA A 46 -0.20 0.56 -5.28
N LEU A 47 -0.74 -0.27 -6.18
CA LEU A 47 0.05 -1.11 -7.06
C LEU A 47 0.11 -0.47 -8.44
N THR A 48 1.32 -0.34 -8.96
CA THR A 48 1.60 -0.09 -10.38
C THR A 48 2.25 -1.33 -10.97
N SER A 49 2.51 -1.36 -12.29
CA SER A 49 3.08 -2.54 -12.95
C SER A 49 4.41 -3.02 -12.36
N TRP A 50 5.23 -2.12 -11.82
CA TRP A 50 6.58 -2.44 -11.34
C TRP A 50 6.89 -1.92 -9.94
N ARG A 51 5.94 -1.22 -9.30
CA ARG A 51 6.19 -0.53 -8.05
C ARG A 51 4.99 -0.56 -7.11
N LEU A 52 5.26 -0.86 -5.85
CA LEU A 52 4.30 -0.78 -4.76
C LEU A 52 4.55 0.53 -4.01
N HIS A 53 3.51 1.32 -3.81
CA HIS A 53 3.56 2.61 -3.14
C HIS A 53 2.67 2.62 -1.90
N LEU A 54 3.19 3.16 -0.81
CA LEU A 54 2.44 3.38 0.43
C LEU A 54 2.09 4.86 0.56
N PHE A 55 0.83 5.12 0.88
CA PHE A 55 0.30 6.47 1.13
C PHE A 55 -0.39 6.52 2.50
N PRO A 56 -0.30 7.65 3.22
CA PRO A 56 -1.18 7.93 4.34
C PRO A 56 -2.62 8.16 3.86
N LEU A 57 -3.61 7.99 4.74
CA LEU A 57 -5.01 8.32 4.46
C LEU A 57 -5.25 9.84 4.56
N LYS A 58 -4.57 10.61 3.71
CA LYS A 58 -4.64 12.07 3.68
C LYS A 58 -4.69 12.59 2.25
N VAL A 59 -5.51 13.61 2.03
CA VAL A 59 -5.56 14.41 0.81
C VAL A 59 -4.88 15.76 1.07
N PRO A 60 -4.02 16.27 0.17
CA PRO A 60 -3.56 15.63 -1.05
C PRO A 60 -2.65 14.43 -0.77
N ALA A 61 -2.78 13.38 -1.59
CA ALA A 61 -1.98 12.18 -1.48
C ALA A 61 -0.50 12.48 -1.78
N LYS A 62 0.37 11.95 -0.91
CA LYS A 62 1.83 12.03 -1.06
C LYS A 62 2.43 10.67 -0.77
N VAL A 63 3.32 10.21 -1.64
CA VAL A 63 4.04 8.95 -1.45
C VAL A 63 4.86 9.05 -0.16
N GLU A 64 4.64 8.11 0.76
CA GLU A 64 5.43 7.97 1.99
C GLU A 64 6.64 7.06 1.74
N SER A 65 6.40 5.91 1.12
CA SER A 65 7.45 4.98 0.72
C SER A 65 7.03 4.17 -0.50
N SER A 66 8.01 3.57 -1.17
CA SER A 66 7.76 2.68 -2.31
C SER A 66 8.94 1.75 -2.53
N PHE A 67 8.68 0.59 -3.12
CA PHE A 67 9.71 -0.35 -3.56
C PHE A 67 9.34 -0.91 -4.94
N ASN A 68 10.36 -1.22 -5.73
CA ASN A 68 10.19 -1.90 -7.01
C ASN A 68 9.97 -3.40 -6.77
N VAL A 69 9.15 -4.06 -7.59
CA VAL A 69 8.93 -5.50 -7.50
C VAL A 69 10.22 -6.32 -7.62
N LEU A 70 11.21 -5.80 -8.34
CA LEU A 70 12.54 -6.41 -8.47
C LEU A 70 13.40 -6.24 -7.22
N GLU A 71 13.02 -5.38 -6.27
CA GLU A 71 13.71 -5.23 -4.98
C GLU A 71 13.25 -6.28 -3.96
N ILE A 72 12.23 -7.09 -4.26
CA ILE A 72 11.68 -8.10 -3.34
C ILE A 72 12.66 -9.28 -3.23
N ARG A 73 13.13 -9.55 -2.02
CA ARG A 73 13.96 -10.71 -1.68
C ARG A 73 13.14 -11.90 -1.21
N ALA A 74 12.09 -11.64 -0.44
CA ALA A 74 11.19 -12.68 0.04
C ALA A 74 9.76 -12.15 0.23
N PHE A 75 8.81 -13.07 0.14
CA PHE A 75 7.40 -12.83 0.40
C PHE A 75 6.88 -13.92 1.34
N ASN A 76 6.66 -13.56 2.59
CA ASN A 76 6.27 -14.49 3.65
C ASN A 76 4.83 -14.23 4.10
N THR A 77 4.06 -15.30 4.31
CA THR A 77 2.74 -15.19 4.94
C THR A 77 2.89 -15.43 6.43
N LEU A 78 2.65 -14.42 7.26
CA LEU A 78 2.78 -14.51 8.72
C LEU A 78 1.48 -15.02 9.37
N SER A 79 0.33 -14.65 8.81
CA SER A 79 -0.99 -15.14 9.21
C SER A 79 -1.99 -14.97 8.07
N GLN A 80 -3.25 -15.38 8.24
CA GLN A 80 -4.26 -15.37 7.18
C GLN A 80 -4.39 -14.04 6.41
N ASN A 81 -4.18 -12.90 7.08
CA ASN A 81 -4.31 -11.56 6.47
C ASN A 81 -3.06 -10.71 6.67
N GLN A 82 -1.90 -11.32 6.93
CA GLN A 82 -0.65 -10.60 7.16
C GLN A 82 0.46 -11.21 6.31
N ILE A 83 1.09 -10.35 5.53
CA ILE A 83 2.26 -10.65 4.72
C ILE A 83 3.44 -9.83 5.20
N LEU A 84 4.63 -10.38 5.05
CA LEU A 84 5.91 -9.71 5.21
C LEU A 84 6.61 -9.72 3.86
N VAL A 85 6.93 -8.54 3.35
CA VAL A 85 7.71 -8.36 2.13
C VAL A 85 9.08 -7.87 2.55
N GLU A 86 10.10 -8.68 2.29
CA GLU A 86 11.49 -8.31 2.55
C GLU A 86 12.07 -7.71 1.27
N THR A 87 12.66 -6.52 1.38
CA THR A 87 13.25 -5.80 0.25
C THR A 87 14.76 -5.68 0.37
N GLU A 88 15.44 -5.31 -0.72
CA GLU A 88 16.88 -5.02 -0.68
C GLU A 88 17.24 -3.78 0.16
N ARG A 89 16.27 -2.87 0.30
CA ARG A 89 16.36 -1.65 1.11
C ARG A 89 15.92 -1.88 2.54
#